data_AF-A0A246A8Y8-F1
#
_entry.id   AF-A0A246A8Y8-F1
#
_cell.length_a   1.000
_cell.length_b   1.000
_cell.length_c   1.000
_cell.angle_alpha   90.00
_cell.angle_beta   90.00
_cell.angle_gamma   90.00
#
_symmetry.space_group_name_H-M   'P 1'
#
loop_
_entity.id
_entity.type
_entity.pdbx_description
1 polymer ?
#
loop_
_entity_poly.entity_id
_entity_poly.type
_entity_poly.pdbx_seq_one_letter_code
_entity_poly.pdbx_strand_id
1 'polypeptide(L)'
;MSVTEIQLFQLLKAKLGEQEAKQLVSFVKEEVRSEFDNKRETLATKEDIANTKEYILQLKSELLKFIYLVGLIQFLAIVGAVIGFINFMMK
;
A
#
# COMPACT_ATOMS: atom_id res chain seq x y z
N MET A 1 -8.59 23.73 11.55
CA MET A 1 -8.33 24.79 12.54
C MET A 1 -7.74 24.11 13.76
N SER A 2 -6.44 24.25 13.96
CA SER A 2 -5.67 23.65 15.06
C SER A 2 -6.00 24.38 16.36
N VAL A 3 -6.81 23.76 17.19
CA VAL A 3 -6.97 24.17 18.58
C VAL A 3 -6.52 23.01 19.43
N THR A 4 -5.34 23.10 20.06
CA THR A 4 -4.81 21.93 20.77
C THR A 4 -3.83 22.25 21.89
N GLU A 5 -2.75 22.99 21.65
CA GLU A 5 -1.74 23.20 22.71
C GLU A 5 -2.02 24.42 23.59
N ILE A 6 -2.25 25.57 22.97
CA ILE A 6 -2.39 26.84 23.71
C ILE A 6 -3.67 26.85 24.54
N GLN A 7 -4.77 26.31 24.01
CA GLN A 7 -6.03 26.21 24.76
C GLN A 7 -5.95 25.19 25.89
N LEU A 8 -5.33 24.02 25.66
CA LEU A 8 -5.13 23.01 26.71
C LEU A 8 -4.24 23.57 27.82
N PHE A 9 -3.17 24.26 27.46
CA PHE A 9 -2.30 24.95 28.42
C PHE A 9 -3.04 26.02 29.22
N GLN A 10 -3.86 26.87 28.58
CA GLN A 10 -4.64 27.89 29.28
C GLN A 10 -5.66 27.29 30.25
N LEU A 11 -6.32 26.19 29.85
CA LEU A 11 -7.28 25.48 30.70
C LEU A 11 -6.61 24.84 31.91
N LEU A 12 -5.43 24.25 31.71
CA LEU A 12 -4.66 23.59 32.76
C LEU A 12 -3.97 24.61 33.68
N LYS A 13 -3.46 25.72 33.14
CA LYS A 13 -2.82 26.81 33.90
C LYS A 13 -3.77 27.40 34.94
N ALA A 14 -5.05 27.53 34.61
CA ALA A 14 -6.08 28.04 35.51
C ALA A 14 -6.38 27.12 36.71
N LYS A 15 -6.04 25.82 36.65
CA LYS A 15 -6.35 24.82 37.68
C LYS A 15 -5.13 24.23 38.39
N LEU A 16 -3.99 24.18 37.72
CA LEU A 16 -2.81 23.43 38.17
C LEU A 16 -1.58 24.31 38.42
N GLY A 17 -1.58 25.56 37.96
CA GLY A 17 -0.38 26.39 37.96
C GLY A 17 0.39 26.31 36.65
N GLU A 18 1.30 27.27 36.44
CA GLU A 18 1.95 27.48 35.15
C GLU A 18 2.98 26.40 34.79
N GLN A 19 3.67 25.84 35.78
CA GLN A 19 4.68 24.81 35.54
C GLN A 19 4.06 23.42 35.34
N GLU A 20 3.13 23.00 36.20
CA GLU A 20 2.46 21.70 36.05
C GLU A 20 1.66 21.62 34.75
N ALA A 21 0.97 22.70 34.37
CA ALA A 21 0.25 22.77 33.11
C ALA A 21 1.17 22.59 31.89
N LYS A 22 2.39 23.14 31.96
CA LYS A 22 3.36 23.04 30.86
C LYS A 22 3.89 21.62 30.71
N GLN A 23 4.20 20.97 31.84
CA GLN A 23 4.63 19.56 31.85
C GLN A 23 3.54 18.63 31.32
N LEU A 24 2.29 18.79 31.76
CA LEU A 24 1.17 17.95 31.30
C LEU A 24 0.89 18.11 29.81
N VAL A 25 0.92 19.34 29.28
CA VAL A 25 0.73 19.57 27.83
C VAL A 25 1.86 18.93 27.03
N SER A 26 3.11 19.04 27.51
CA SER A 26 4.26 18.41 26.85
C SER A 26 4.15 16.89 26.85
N PHE A 27 3.79 16.29 27.99
CA PHE A 27 3.59 14.85 28.14
C PHE A 27 2.48 14.34 27.21
N VAL A 28 1.32 14.99 27.20
CA VAL A 28 0.20 14.61 26.32
C VAL A 28 0.60 14.73 24.85
N LYS A 29 1.38 15.74 24.47
CA LYS A 29 1.87 15.89 23.10
C LYS A 29 2.81 14.74 22.70
N GLU A 30 3.73 14.37 23.58
CA GLU A 30 4.64 13.24 23.34
C GLU A 30 3.88 11.92 23.26
N GLU A 31 2.93 11.68 24.16
CA GLU A 31 2.12 10.46 24.18
C GLU A 31 1.26 10.34 22.91
N VAL A 32 0.58 11.43 22.52
CA VAL A 32 -0.22 11.45 21.28
C VAL A 32 0.65 11.22 20.04
N ARG A 33 1.86 11.79 20.03
CA ARG A 33 2.82 11.57 18.93
C ARG A 33 3.30 10.13 18.89
N SER A 34 3.61 9.54 20.05
CA SER A 34 4.03 8.14 20.17
C SER A 34 2.92 7.19 19.73
N GLU A 35 1.68 7.41 20.17
CA GLU A 35 0.50 6.63 19.74
C GLU A 35 0.24 6.77 18.24
N PHE A 36 0.43 7.97 17.69
CA PHE A 36 0.26 8.20 16.25
C PHE A 36 1.34 7.49 15.44
N ASP A 37 2.61 7.57 15.86
CA ASP A 37 3.73 6.90 15.19
C ASP A 37 3.59 5.36 15.29
N ASN A 38 3.18 4.83 16.46
CA ASN A 38 2.90 3.40 16.64
C ASN A 38 1.75 2.91 15.74
N LYS A 39 0.67 3.70 15.61
CA LYS A 39 -0.46 3.34 14.73
C LYS A 39 -0.14 3.53 13.25
N ARG A 40 0.80 4.42 12.90
CA ARG A 40 1.17 4.72 11.51
C ARG A 40 1.77 3.50 10.81
N GLU A 41 2.49 2.63 11.52
CA GLU A 41 2.97 1.36 10.96
C GLU A 41 1.86 0.37 10.59
N THR A 42 0.68 0.49 11.23
CA THR A 42 -0.47 -0.40 10.98
C THR A 42 -1.44 0.18 9.94
N LEU A 43 -1.35 1.48 9.63
CA LEU A 43 -2.29 2.19 8.75
C LEU A 43 -1.67 2.37 7.36
N ALA A 44 -2.29 1.74 6.35
CA ALA A 44 -1.94 2.02 4.97
C ALA A 44 -2.30 3.47 4.61
N THR A 45 -1.30 4.26 4.22
CA THR A 45 -1.52 5.61 3.73
C THR A 45 -2.17 5.58 2.34
N LYS A 46 -2.74 6.71 1.91
CA LYS A 46 -3.27 6.84 0.53
C LYS A 46 -2.19 6.57 -0.52
N GLU A 47 -0.95 6.91 -0.20
CA GLU A 47 0.23 6.66 -1.04
C GLU A 47 0.53 5.17 -1.11
N ASP A 48 0.55 4.45 0.02
CA ASP A 48 0.74 2.98 0.03
C ASP A 48 -0.31 2.24 -0.80
N ILE A 49 -1.57 2.69 -0.72
CA ILE A 49 -2.67 2.14 -1.52
C ILE A 49 -2.46 2.43 -3.01
N ALA A 50 -2.01 3.64 -3.36
CA ALA A 50 -1.73 4.01 -4.75
C ALA A 50 -0.57 3.17 -5.32
N ASN A 51 0.53 3.07 -4.59
CA ASN A 51 1.71 2.28 -4.96
C ASN A 51 1.34 0.80 -5.13
N THR A 52 0.54 0.24 -4.21
CA THR A 52 0.05 -1.14 -4.30
C THR A 52 -0.82 -1.36 -5.54
N LYS A 53 -1.72 -0.41 -5.85
CA LYS A 53 -2.56 -0.48 -7.07
C LYS A 53 -1.72 -0.44 -8.34
N GLU A 54 -0.71 0.42 -8.39
CA GLU A 54 0.19 0.52 -9.53
C GLU A 54 0.97 -0.79 -9.74
N TYR A 55 1.54 -1.35 -8.67
CA TYR A 55 2.23 -2.64 -8.73
C TYR A 55 1.31 -3.77 -9.22
N ILE A 56 0.07 -3.82 -8.74
CA ILE A 56 -0.93 -4.79 -9.21
C ILE A 56 -1.24 -4.61 -10.70
N LEU A 57 -1.36 -3.37 -11.19
CA LEU A 57 -1.61 -3.10 -12.61
C LEU A 57 -0.43 -3.53 -13.49
N GLN A 58 0.80 -3.27 -13.05
CA GLN A 58 2.02 -3.70 -13.75
C GLN A 58 2.09 -5.23 -13.83
N LEU A 59 1.92 -5.93 -12.71
CA LEU A 59 1.90 -7.40 -12.69
C LEU A 59 0.82 -7.99 -13.59
N LYS A 60 -0.40 -7.41 -13.59
CA LYS A 60 -1.48 -7.86 -14.49
C LYS A 60 -1.08 -7.70 -15.96
N SER A 61 -0.45 -6.58 -16.31
CA SER A 61 0.01 -6.33 -17.68
C SER A 61 1.07 -7.35 -18.11
N GLU A 62 2.06 -7.61 -17.25
CA GLU A 62 3.12 -8.59 -17.52
C GLU A 62 2.56 -10.00 -17.66
N LEU A 63 1.65 -10.39 -16.76
CA LEU A 63 1.00 -11.69 -16.81
C LEU A 63 0.23 -11.89 -18.12
N LEU A 64 -0.52 -10.88 -18.56
CA LEU A 64 -1.26 -10.96 -19.83
C LEU A 64 -0.33 -11.11 -21.04
N LYS A 65 0.80 -10.38 -21.07
CA LYS A 65 1.82 -10.53 -22.12
C LYS A 65 2.38 -11.95 -22.14
N PHE A 66 2.65 -12.51 -20.96
CA PHE A 66 3.21 -13.86 -20.83
C PHE A 66 2.21 -14.93 -21.27
N ILE A 67 0.95 -14.81 -20.86
CA ILE A 67 -0.14 -15.70 -21.29
C ILE A 67 -0.29 -15.67 -22.81
N TYR A 68 -0.26 -14.48 -23.41
CA TYR A 68 -0.35 -14.34 -24.86
C TYR A 68 0.82 -15.01 -25.58
N LEU A 69 2.05 -14.79 -25.12
CA LEU A 69 3.26 -15.39 -25.70
C LEU A 69 3.22 -16.92 -25.62
N VAL A 70 2.94 -17.46 -24.44
CA VAL A 70 2.84 -18.91 -24.23
C VAL A 70 1.70 -19.50 -25.05
N GLY A 71 0.54 -18.83 -25.09
CA GLY A 71 -0.60 -19.25 -25.89
C GLY A 71 -0.30 -19.32 -27.39
N LEU A 72 0.43 -18.34 -27.91
CA LEU A 72 0.85 -18.33 -29.32
C LEU A 72 1.81 -19.49 -29.63
N ILE A 73 2.82 -19.70 -28.78
CA ILE A 73 3.78 -20.80 -28.94
C ILE A 73 3.05 -22.15 -28.88
N GLN A 74 2.14 -22.33 -27.92
CA GLN A 74 1.36 -23.55 -27.77
C GLN A 74 0.45 -23.79 -28.99
N PHE A 75 -0.19 -22.74 -29.51
CA PHE A 75 -1.00 -22.82 -30.71
C PHE A 75 -0.18 -23.30 -31.92
N LEU A 76 0.99 -22.69 -32.14
CA LEU A 76 1.89 -23.08 -33.23
C LEU A 76 2.40 -24.52 -33.06
N ALA A 77 2.72 -24.95 -31.84
CA ALA A 77 3.14 -26.31 -31.56
C ALA A 77 2.04 -27.33 -31.89
N ILE A 78 0.79 -27.05 -31.51
CA ILE A 78 -0.36 -27.92 -31.82
C ILE A 78 -0.58 -27.98 -33.33
N VAL A 79 -0.62 -26.84 -34.02
CA VAL A 79 -0.80 -26.79 -35.48
C VAL A 79 0.32 -27.55 -36.19
N GLY A 80 1.57 -27.32 -35.80
CA GLY A 80 2.72 -28.03 -36.35
C GLY A 80 2.66 -29.54 -36.13
N ALA A 81 2.25 -29.98 -34.93
CA ALA A 81 2.07 -31.39 -34.62
C ALA A 81 0.98 -32.05 -35.49
N VAL A 82 -0.17 -31.37 -35.68
CA VAL A 82 -1.26 -31.88 -36.53
C VAL A 82 -0.81 -31.99 -37.98
N ILE A 83 -0.13 -30.98 -38.53
CA ILE A 83 0.41 -31.03 -39.89
C ILE A 83 1.41 -32.18 -40.03
N GLY A 84 2.33 -32.34 -39.06
CA GLY A 84 3.29 -33.45 -39.04
C GLY A 84 2.61 -34.81 -39.03
N PHE A 85 1.55 -34.97 -38.25
CA PHE A 85 0.76 -36.21 -38.18
C PHE A 85 0.03 -36.51 -39.51
N ILE A 86 -0.59 -35.52 -40.14
CA ILE A 86 -1.25 -35.68 -41.45
C ILE A 86 -0.22 -36.07 -42.52
N ASN A 87 0.93 -35.40 -42.54
CA ASN A 87 2.00 -35.73 -43.49
C ASN A 87 2.56 -37.13 -43.28
N PHE A 88 2.62 -37.62 -42.03
CA PHE A 88 3.01 -38.99 -41.72
C PHE A 88 1.98 -40.02 -42.21
N MET A 89 0.68 -39.73 -42.11
CA MET A 89 -0.37 -40.64 -42.60
C MET A 89 -0.50 -40.72 -44.12
N MET A 90 -0.13 -39.65 -44.84
CA MET A 90 -0.21 -39.59 -46.31
C MET A 90 0.99 -40.23 -47.03
N LYS A 91 2.02 -40.65 -46.28
CA LYS A 91 3.26 -41.22 -46.80
C LYS A 91 3.31 -42.72 -46.53
#